data_AF-A7HTU3-F1
#
_entry.id   AF-A7HTU3-F1
#
_cell.length_a   1.000
_cell.length_b   1.000
_cell.length_c   1.000
_cell.angle_alpha   90.00
_cell.angle_beta   90.00
_cell.angle_gamma   90.00
#
_symmetry.space_group_name_H-M   'P 1'
#
loop_
_entity.id
_entity.type
_entity.pdbx_description
1 polymer ?
#
loop_
_entity_poly.entity_id
_entity_poly.type
_entity_poly.pdbx_seq_one_letter_code
_entity_poly.pdbx_strand_id
1 'polypeptide(L)'
;MLDRGVDRIPVRRAGFISRVVTSIVRLILPVIALCAAFALSFCLRDMRVPELAILSEIDPILDPSDWANWGFLVLPVVFFILNLTSRRYGAALALTAALLAWLALGGALFWALREGLIGDFQEAIAPYAVAASFVGAMAVAQLVNILFFDWLRGIPWWKAPFFAALAGGVVFAIVFNTRPALVWDSELGARLAVESLIHFSWALAQLLPTAILRRTIRPLPGFGGA
;
A
#
# COMPACT_ATOMS: atom_id res chain seq x y z
N MET A 1 28.95 37.61 37.84
CA MET A 1 28.16 38.52 36.98
C MET A 1 28.36 38.14 35.51
N LEU A 2 27.73 37.07 35.01
CA LEU A 2 27.60 36.81 33.57
C LEU A 2 26.36 35.92 33.33
N ASP A 3 25.19 36.42 33.74
CA ASP A 3 23.91 35.90 33.27
C ASP A 3 23.48 36.77 32.08
N ARG A 4 24.10 36.53 30.92
CA ARG A 4 23.62 37.14 29.67
C ARG A 4 22.43 36.33 29.21
N GLY A 5 21.25 36.91 29.44
CA GLY A 5 19.96 36.41 28.98
C GLY A 5 20.04 36.00 27.51
N VAL A 6 19.94 34.70 27.29
CA VAL A 6 19.55 34.17 26.00
C VAL A 6 18.09 34.58 25.83
N ASP A 7 17.85 35.63 25.05
CA ASP A 7 16.51 35.99 24.58
C ASP A 7 15.92 34.77 23.88
N ARG A 8 15.11 34.01 24.61
CA ARG A 8 14.32 32.91 24.07
C ARG A 8 13.23 33.56 23.24
N ILE A 9 13.53 33.82 21.96
CA ILE A 9 12.52 34.24 20.98
C ILE A 9 11.36 33.24 21.09
N PRO A 10 10.15 33.67 21.49
CA PRO A 10 9.04 32.75 21.63
C PRO A 10 8.72 32.16 20.26
N VAL A 11 8.93 30.85 20.11
CA VAL A 11 8.55 30.12 18.90
C VAL A 11 7.04 30.23 18.77
N ARG A 12 6.58 31.17 17.93
CA ARG A 12 5.16 31.40 17.66
C ARG A 12 4.59 30.09 17.12
N ARG A 13 3.72 29.43 17.89
CA ARG A 13 3.03 28.22 17.44
C ARG A 13 2.35 28.54 16.11
N ALA A 14 2.65 27.75 15.08
CA ALA A 14 2.04 27.93 13.77
C ALA A 14 0.51 28.01 13.91
N GLY A 15 -0.09 29.04 13.33
CA GLY A 15 -1.53 29.23 13.33
C GLY A 15 -2.24 28.00 12.74
N PHE A 16 -3.50 27.79 13.12
CA PHE A 16 -4.30 26.65 12.66
C PHE A 16 -4.25 26.46 11.12
N ILE A 17 -4.44 27.55 10.37
CA ILE A 17 -4.40 27.56 8.90
C ILE A 17 -3.06 27.05 8.35
N SER A 18 -1.94 27.52 8.92
CA SER A 18 -0.60 27.10 8.48
C SER A 18 -0.35 25.60 8.71
N ARG A 19 -0.85 25.04 9.83
CA ARG A 19 -0.77 23.60 10.09
C ARG A 19 -1.60 22.80 9.09
N VAL A 20 -2.81 23.25 8.78
CA VAL A 20 -3.68 22.61 7.79
C VAL A 20 -3.03 22.60 6.40
N VAL A 21 -2.56 23.76 5.92
CA VAL A 21 -1.88 23.89 4.62
C VAL A 21 -0.65 22.97 4.56
N THR A 22 0.16 22.94 5.62
CA THR A 22 1.34 22.09 5.68
C THR A 22 0.97 20.60 5.60
N SER A 23 -0.09 20.18 6.28
CA SER A 23 -0.57 18.79 6.21
C SER A 23 -1.07 18.43 4.81
N ILE A 24 -1.83 19.32 4.16
CA ILE A 24 -2.31 19.11 2.78
C ILE A 24 -1.12 18.94 1.82
N VAL A 25 -0.15 19.84 1.87
CA VAL A 25 1.04 19.78 1.00
C VAL A 25 1.82 18.47 1.20
N ARG A 26 1.92 17.98 2.44
CA ARG A 26 2.59 16.71 2.76
C ARG A 26 1.87 15.48 2.20
N LEU A 27 0.56 15.57 1.96
CA LEU A 27 -0.26 14.48 1.43
C LEU A 27 -0.24 14.39 -0.09
N ILE A 28 0.11 15.46 -0.81
CA ILE A 28 0.09 15.50 -2.28
C ILE A 28 0.91 14.34 -2.87
N LEU A 29 2.19 14.23 -2.49
CA LEU A 29 3.08 13.20 -3.06
C LEU A 29 2.63 11.77 -2.70
N PRO A 30 2.33 11.42 -1.43
CA PRO A 30 1.79 10.12 -1.08
C PRO A 30 0.51 9.74 -1.83
N VAL A 31 -0.45 10.67 -1.94
CA VAL A 31 -1.72 10.41 -2.63
C VAL A 31 -1.49 10.16 -4.12
N ILE A 32 -0.70 11.00 -4.79
CA ILE A 32 -0.36 10.80 -6.21
C ILE A 32 0.36 9.46 -6.41
N ALA A 33 1.32 9.13 -5.55
CA ALA A 33 2.05 7.87 -5.66
C ALA A 33 1.12 6.65 -5.49
N LEU A 34 0.20 6.68 -4.51
CA LEU A 34 -0.78 5.62 -4.31
C LEU A 34 -1.71 5.49 -5.52
N CYS A 35 -2.26 6.59 -6.02
CA CYS A 35 -3.09 6.58 -7.23
C CYS A 35 -2.32 6.03 -8.43
N ALA A 36 -1.06 6.42 -8.62
CA ALA A 36 -0.21 5.93 -9.69
C ALA A 36 0.08 4.43 -9.57
N ALA A 37 0.31 3.92 -8.35
CA ALA A 37 0.51 2.49 -8.13
C ALA A 37 -0.74 1.66 -8.46
N PHE A 38 -1.92 2.14 -8.06
CA PHE A 38 -3.19 1.50 -8.42
C PHE A 38 -3.48 1.58 -9.92
N ALA A 39 -3.27 2.74 -10.54
CA ALA A 39 -3.46 2.91 -11.98
C ALA A 39 -2.48 2.02 -12.78
N LEU A 40 -1.22 1.95 -12.36
CA LEU A 40 -0.24 1.06 -12.97
C LEU A 40 -0.67 -0.40 -12.83
N SER A 41 -0.99 -0.85 -11.62
CA SER A 41 -1.49 -2.21 -11.39
C SER A 41 -2.71 -2.53 -12.28
N PHE A 42 -3.64 -1.59 -12.41
CA PHE A 42 -4.80 -1.71 -13.27
C PHE A 42 -4.43 -1.82 -14.77
N CYS A 43 -3.53 -0.96 -15.28
CA CYS A 43 -3.08 -1.01 -16.67
C CYS A 43 -2.31 -2.30 -17.02
N LEU A 44 -1.68 -2.94 -16.04
CA LEU A 44 -0.91 -4.17 -16.24
C LEU A 44 -1.74 -5.45 -15.99
N ARG A 45 -3.04 -5.34 -15.67
CA ARG A 45 -3.88 -6.47 -15.25
C ARG A 45 -4.06 -7.54 -16.34
N ASP A 46 -4.03 -7.14 -17.61
CA ASP A 46 -4.29 -8.02 -18.76
C ASP A 46 -3.01 -8.73 -19.25
N MET A 47 -1.85 -8.34 -18.70
CA MET A 47 -0.57 -8.98 -19.04
C MET A 47 -0.27 -10.12 -18.07
N ARG A 48 -0.40 -11.35 -18.57
CA ARG A 48 -0.08 -12.57 -17.82
C ARG A 48 1.42 -12.73 -17.58
N VAL A 49 1.78 -13.52 -16.57
CA VAL A 49 3.16 -13.81 -16.18
C VAL A 49 3.44 -15.31 -16.37
N PRO A 50 3.70 -15.77 -17.60
CA PRO A 50 3.92 -17.19 -17.88
C PRO A 50 5.16 -17.75 -17.15
N GLU A 51 6.09 -16.90 -16.73
CA GLU A 51 7.30 -17.29 -16.01
C GLU A 51 7.00 -17.96 -14.66
N LEU A 52 5.83 -17.68 -14.06
CA LEU A 52 5.42 -18.31 -12.81
C LEU A 52 4.89 -19.74 -13.00
N ALA A 53 4.70 -20.20 -14.23
CA ALA A 53 4.32 -21.59 -14.54
C ALA A 53 5.35 -22.61 -14.03
N ILE A 54 6.60 -22.19 -13.75
CA ILE A 54 7.63 -23.02 -13.13
C ILE A 54 7.19 -23.63 -11.79
N LEU A 55 6.23 -23.02 -11.09
CA LEU A 55 5.68 -23.58 -9.84
C LEU A 55 4.91 -24.90 -10.08
N SER A 56 4.39 -25.11 -11.29
CA SER A 56 3.73 -26.37 -11.68
C SER A 56 4.69 -27.56 -11.71
N GLU A 57 6.00 -27.32 -11.85
CA GLU A 57 7.02 -28.36 -11.78
C GLU A 57 7.20 -28.89 -10.34
N ILE A 58 6.88 -28.08 -9.34
CA ILE A 58 6.90 -28.48 -7.91
C ILE A 58 5.62 -29.26 -7.59
N ASP A 59 4.47 -28.66 -7.90
CA ASP A 59 3.15 -29.27 -7.78
C ASP A 59 2.18 -28.56 -8.74
N PRO A 60 1.45 -29.28 -9.61
CA PRO A 60 0.48 -28.69 -10.51
C PRO A 60 -0.55 -27.76 -9.83
N ILE A 61 -0.91 -28.01 -8.57
CA ILE A 61 -1.88 -27.17 -7.83
C ILE A 61 -1.35 -25.75 -7.54
N LEU A 62 -0.03 -25.55 -7.62
CA LEU A 62 0.63 -24.26 -7.38
C LEU A 62 0.72 -23.39 -8.63
N ASP A 63 0.26 -23.85 -9.80
CA ASP A 63 0.34 -23.10 -11.04
C ASP A 63 -0.51 -21.81 -10.97
N PRO A 64 0.10 -20.62 -11.06
CA PRO A 64 -0.64 -19.38 -11.00
C PRO A 64 -0.98 -18.82 -12.39
N SER A 65 -0.64 -19.52 -13.48
CA SER A 65 -0.72 -19.00 -14.85
C SER A 65 -2.11 -18.51 -15.27
N ASP A 66 -3.17 -19.07 -14.68
CA ASP A 66 -4.55 -18.72 -14.98
C ASP A 66 -5.03 -17.42 -14.31
N TRP A 67 -4.37 -16.98 -13.24
CA TRP A 67 -4.82 -15.82 -12.44
C TRP A 67 -3.74 -14.76 -12.21
N ALA A 68 -2.45 -15.12 -12.22
CA ALA A 68 -1.36 -14.20 -12.01
C ALA A 68 -1.11 -13.32 -13.25
N ASN A 69 -0.99 -12.03 -12.98
CA ASN A 69 -0.74 -11.00 -13.98
C ASN A 69 0.23 -9.96 -13.41
N TRP A 70 0.81 -9.15 -14.29
CA TRP A 70 1.72 -8.07 -13.91
C TRP A 70 1.07 -7.03 -13.01
N GLY A 71 -0.24 -6.80 -13.17
CA GLY A 71 -1.02 -5.95 -12.27
C GLY A 71 -0.95 -6.44 -10.83
N PHE A 72 -1.15 -7.74 -10.61
CA PHE A 72 -1.05 -8.39 -9.30
C PHE A 72 0.39 -8.31 -8.73
N LEU A 73 1.42 -8.57 -9.55
CA LEU A 73 2.82 -8.50 -9.09
C LEU A 73 3.28 -7.07 -8.73
N VAL A 74 2.71 -6.05 -9.35
CA VAL A 74 3.02 -4.64 -9.08
C VAL A 74 2.19 -4.07 -7.92
N LEU A 75 1.02 -4.64 -7.65
CA LEU A 75 0.11 -4.16 -6.60
C LEU A 75 0.78 -3.95 -5.22
N PRO A 76 1.70 -4.82 -4.76
CA PRO A 76 2.41 -4.61 -3.49
C PRO A 76 3.16 -3.28 -3.38
N VAL A 77 3.49 -2.59 -4.49
CA VAL A 77 4.08 -1.23 -4.50
C VAL A 77 3.30 -0.25 -3.61
N VAL A 78 2.00 -0.44 -3.48
CA VAL A 78 1.16 0.31 -2.54
C VAL A 78 1.71 0.24 -1.11
N PHE A 79 2.10 -0.95 -0.64
CA PHE A 79 2.65 -1.13 0.71
C PHE A 79 4.01 -0.46 0.91
N PHE A 80 4.88 -0.44 -0.10
CA PHE A 80 6.14 0.31 -0.04
C PHE A 80 5.88 1.82 0.06
N ILE A 81 4.97 2.36 -0.74
CA ILE A 81 4.59 3.78 -0.65
C ILE A 81 4.04 4.09 0.74
N LEU A 82 3.20 3.22 1.31
CA LEU A 82 2.69 3.36 2.66
C LEU A 82 3.80 3.27 3.72
N ASN A 83 4.79 2.39 3.55
CA ASN A 83 5.94 2.29 4.45
C ASN A 83 6.78 3.57 4.43
N LEU A 84 7.07 4.12 3.24
CA LEU A 84 7.79 5.40 3.10
C LEU A 84 6.99 6.56 3.71
N THR A 85 5.67 6.58 3.47
CA THR A 85 4.77 7.60 4.01
C THR A 85 4.70 7.52 5.53
N SER A 86 4.53 6.31 6.07
CA SER A 86 4.48 6.05 7.52
C SER A 86 5.80 6.39 8.20
N ARG A 87 6.93 6.08 7.55
CA ARG A 87 8.27 6.48 8.00
C ARG A 87 8.41 7.99 8.10
N ARG A 88 7.95 8.72 7.08
CA ARG A 88 8.15 10.17 7.00
C ARG A 88 7.19 10.95 7.91
N TYR A 89 5.93 10.55 7.92
CA TYR A 89 4.81 11.35 8.40
C TYR A 89 4.03 10.70 9.56
N GLY A 90 4.28 9.43 9.88
CA GLY A 90 3.53 8.67 10.89
C GLY A 90 2.21 8.09 10.37
N ALA A 91 1.58 7.26 11.21
CA ALA A 91 0.36 6.54 10.83
C ALA A 91 -0.81 7.45 10.46
N ALA A 92 -1.04 8.54 11.19
CA ALA A 92 -2.17 9.44 10.95
C ALA A 92 -2.18 10.01 9.52
N LEU A 93 -1.02 10.49 9.03
CA LEU A 93 -0.92 11.03 7.67
C LEU A 93 -0.87 9.91 6.62
N ALA A 94 -0.32 8.73 6.93
CA ALA A 94 -0.37 7.59 6.03
C ALA A 94 -1.81 7.07 5.81
N LEU A 95 -2.61 6.99 6.88
CA LEU A 95 -4.04 6.65 6.82
C LEU A 95 -4.82 7.69 6.03
N THR A 96 -4.53 8.98 6.27
CA THR A 96 -5.16 10.08 5.53
C THR A 96 -4.81 10.00 4.04
N ALA A 97 -3.56 9.70 3.70
CA ALA A 97 -3.14 9.54 2.31
C ALA A 97 -3.84 8.36 1.63
N ALA A 98 -3.98 7.22 2.30
CA ALA A 98 -4.71 6.07 1.79
C ALA A 98 -6.19 6.41 1.53
N LEU A 99 -6.86 7.06 2.48
CA LEU A 99 -8.25 7.49 2.33
C LEU A 99 -8.42 8.47 1.17
N LEU A 100 -7.56 9.49 1.06
CA LEU A 100 -7.61 10.46 -0.02
C LEU A 100 -7.33 9.83 -1.39
N ALA A 101 -6.45 8.82 -1.46
CA ALA A 101 -6.23 8.07 -2.69
C ALA A 101 -7.48 7.30 -3.12
N TRP A 102 -8.19 6.65 -2.18
CA TRP A 102 -9.47 6.00 -2.48
C TRP A 102 -10.54 7.00 -2.96
N LEU A 103 -10.65 8.15 -2.30
CA LEU A 103 -11.59 9.20 -2.72
C LEU A 103 -11.24 9.76 -4.10
N ALA A 104 -9.95 9.94 -4.40
CA ALA A 104 -9.50 10.41 -5.71
C ALA A 104 -9.80 9.39 -6.82
N LEU A 105 -9.46 8.11 -6.60
CA LEU A 105 -9.71 7.03 -7.57
C LEU A 105 -11.22 6.79 -7.76
N GLY A 106 -11.98 6.70 -6.67
CA GLY A 106 -13.43 6.53 -6.71
C GLY A 106 -14.13 7.72 -7.35
N GLY A 107 -13.69 8.95 -7.06
CA GLY A 107 -14.19 10.17 -7.67
C GLY A 107 -13.89 10.24 -9.17
N ALA A 108 -12.67 9.89 -9.59
CA ALA A 108 -12.29 9.84 -11.00
C ALA A 108 -13.09 8.78 -11.76
N LEU A 109 -13.28 7.60 -11.18
CA LEU A 109 -14.11 6.54 -11.75
C LEU A 109 -15.58 6.95 -11.87
N PHE A 110 -16.16 7.53 -10.81
CA PHE A 110 -17.54 8.03 -10.82
C PHE A 110 -17.73 9.12 -11.88
N TRP A 111 -16.78 10.05 -11.98
CA TRP A 111 -16.80 11.07 -13.02
C TRP A 111 -16.72 10.46 -14.43
N ALA A 112 -15.81 9.52 -14.65
CA ALA A 112 -15.66 8.85 -15.95
C ALA A 112 -16.92 8.06 -16.38
N LEU A 113 -17.60 7.40 -15.44
CA LEU A 113 -18.88 6.74 -15.69
C LEU A 113 -19.97 7.76 -16.04
N ARG A 114 -20.05 8.86 -15.29
CA ARG A 114 -21.04 9.92 -15.52
C ARG A 114 -20.88 10.59 -16.89
N GLU A 115 -19.64 10.86 -17.29
CA GLU A 115 -19.33 11.49 -18.60
C GLU A 115 -19.38 10.48 -19.76
N GLY A 116 -19.70 9.20 -19.51
CA GLY A 116 -19.77 8.17 -20.54
C GLY A 116 -18.42 7.77 -21.14
N LEU A 117 -17.31 8.09 -20.47
CA LEU A 117 -15.96 7.64 -20.86
C LEU A 117 -15.78 6.13 -20.64
N ILE A 118 -16.54 5.58 -19.69
CA ILE A 118 -16.65 4.14 -19.42
C ILE A 118 -18.11 3.76 -19.68
N GLY A 119 -18.34 2.89 -20.66
CA GLY A 119 -19.69 2.44 -21.04
C GLY A 119 -20.31 1.55 -19.97
N ASP A 120 -19.86 0.30 -19.88
CA ASP A 120 -20.26 -0.63 -18.82
C ASP A 120 -19.10 -0.84 -17.83
N PHE A 121 -19.35 -0.56 -16.55
CA PHE A 121 -18.39 -0.80 -15.47
C PHE A 121 -17.96 -2.27 -15.37
N GLN A 122 -18.88 -3.20 -15.53
CA GLN A 122 -18.59 -4.63 -15.35
C GLN A 122 -17.69 -5.18 -16.44
N GLU A 123 -17.85 -4.67 -17.67
CA GLU A 123 -17.03 -5.05 -18.82
C GLU A 123 -15.67 -4.33 -18.79
N ALA A 124 -15.66 -3.03 -18.53
CA ALA A 124 -14.43 -2.23 -18.61
C ALA A 124 -13.52 -2.38 -17.39
N ILE A 125 -14.11 -2.52 -16.19
CA ILE A 125 -13.37 -2.47 -14.92
C ILE A 125 -13.32 -3.86 -14.28
N ALA A 126 -14.44 -4.33 -13.74
CA ALA A 126 -14.59 -5.63 -13.11
C ALA A 126 -16.05 -5.85 -12.69
N PRO A 127 -16.50 -7.12 -12.52
CA PRO A 127 -17.78 -7.40 -11.87
C PRO A 127 -17.87 -6.72 -10.50
N TYR A 128 -19.04 -6.15 -10.16
CA TYR A 128 -19.22 -5.33 -8.95
C TYR A 128 -18.72 -5.98 -7.66
N ALA A 129 -19.02 -7.26 -7.47
CA ALA A 129 -18.59 -7.95 -6.28
C ALA A 129 -17.07 -8.23 -6.27
N VAL A 130 -16.39 -8.32 -7.43
CA VAL A 130 -14.90 -8.38 -7.49
C VAL A 130 -14.33 -7.04 -7.07
N ALA A 131 -14.85 -5.96 -7.64
CA ALA A 131 -14.42 -4.61 -7.32
C ALA A 131 -14.63 -4.31 -5.82
N ALA A 132 -15.80 -4.63 -5.26
CA ALA A 132 -16.11 -4.42 -3.86
C ALA A 132 -15.18 -5.23 -2.94
N SER A 133 -14.92 -6.51 -3.24
CA SER A 133 -13.98 -7.33 -2.48
C SER A 133 -12.55 -6.85 -2.59
N PHE A 134 -12.11 -6.40 -3.77
CA PHE A 134 -10.80 -5.80 -3.95
C PHE A 134 -10.64 -4.54 -3.09
N VAL A 135 -11.58 -3.60 -3.18
CA VAL A 135 -11.56 -2.35 -2.39
C VAL A 135 -11.56 -2.66 -0.90
N GLY A 136 -12.42 -3.58 -0.44
CA GLY A 136 -12.49 -3.98 0.96
C GLY A 136 -11.19 -4.64 1.45
N ALA A 137 -10.71 -5.66 0.74
CA ALA A 137 -9.47 -6.37 1.08
C ALA A 137 -8.26 -5.42 1.09
N MET A 138 -8.16 -4.57 0.08
CA MET A 138 -7.05 -3.63 -0.03
C MET A 138 -7.10 -2.55 1.05
N ALA A 139 -8.28 -2.02 1.38
CA ALA A 139 -8.42 -1.07 2.47
C ALA A 139 -7.98 -1.69 3.82
N VAL A 140 -8.42 -2.92 4.13
CA VAL A 140 -8.01 -3.65 5.34
C VAL A 140 -6.50 -3.90 5.35
N ALA A 141 -5.93 -4.31 4.21
CA ALA A 141 -4.50 -4.55 4.08
C ALA A 141 -3.66 -3.28 4.28
N GLN A 142 -4.11 -2.14 3.74
CA GLN A 142 -3.45 -0.85 3.96
C GLN A 142 -3.49 -0.44 5.43
N LEU A 143 -4.63 -0.65 6.12
CA LEU A 143 -4.74 -0.42 7.57
C LEU A 143 -3.72 -1.27 8.34
N VAL A 144 -3.69 -2.57 8.07
CA VAL A 144 -2.74 -3.50 8.71
C VAL A 144 -1.30 -3.06 8.45
N ASN A 145 -0.94 -2.77 7.20
CA ASN A 145 0.40 -2.32 6.85
C ASN A 145 0.81 -1.07 7.64
N ILE A 146 -0.03 -0.04 7.65
CA ILE A 146 0.28 1.24 8.32
C ILE A 146 0.43 1.05 9.83
N LEU A 147 -0.48 0.29 10.46
CA LEU A 147 -0.46 0.06 11.90
C LEU A 147 0.72 -0.83 12.32
N PHE A 148 1.02 -1.89 11.57
CA PHE A 148 2.19 -2.72 11.83
C PHE A 148 3.49 -1.93 11.63
N PHE A 149 3.56 -1.06 10.63
CA PHE A 149 4.72 -0.20 10.45
C PHE A 149 4.90 0.75 11.64
N ASP A 150 3.81 1.35 12.14
CA ASP A 150 3.84 2.24 13.30
C ASP A 150 4.27 1.51 14.57
N TRP A 151 3.80 0.28 14.76
CA TRP A 151 4.16 -0.55 15.89
C TRP A 151 5.63 -1.04 15.85
N LEU A 152 6.13 -1.40 14.67
CA LEU A 152 7.45 -2.02 14.51
C LEU A 152 8.58 -1.04 14.19
N ARG A 153 8.29 0.27 14.03
CA ARG A 153 9.35 1.26 13.76
C ARG A 153 10.34 1.33 14.91
N GLY A 154 11.62 1.43 14.58
CA GLY A 154 12.68 1.33 15.58
C GLY A 154 13.94 0.70 15.03
N ILE A 155 14.75 0.19 15.96
CA ILE A 155 15.96 -0.58 15.66
C ILE A 155 15.63 -2.08 15.77
N PRO A 156 16.09 -2.92 14.83
CA PRO A 156 16.73 -2.57 13.56
C PRO A 156 15.73 -2.05 12.52
N TRP A 157 16.22 -1.15 11.65
CA TRP A 157 15.40 -0.37 10.71
C TRP A 157 14.59 -1.19 9.71
N TRP A 158 15.01 -2.43 9.41
CA TRP A 158 14.40 -3.28 8.38
C TRP A 158 13.13 -3.98 8.86
N LYS A 159 12.92 -4.11 10.19
CA LYS A 159 11.76 -4.82 10.75
C LYS A 159 10.44 -4.20 10.30
N ALA A 160 10.29 -2.89 10.52
CA ALA A 160 9.06 -2.17 10.16
C ALA A 160 8.70 -2.31 8.67
N PRO A 161 9.57 -1.95 7.70
CA PRO A 161 9.20 -2.05 6.29
C PRO A 161 8.98 -3.50 5.83
N PHE A 162 9.70 -4.49 6.37
CA PHE A 162 9.50 -5.89 5.99
C PHE A 162 8.16 -6.43 6.49
N PHE A 163 7.95 -6.43 7.81
CA PHE A 163 6.78 -7.06 8.42
C PHE A 163 5.49 -6.32 8.11
N ALA A 164 5.51 -4.99 7.94
CA ALA A 164 4.35 -4.23 7.52
C ALA A 164 3.87 -4.64 6.12
N ALA A 165 4.79 -4.69 5.15
CA ALA A 165 4.47 -5.07 3.77
C ALA A 165 4.03 -6.53 3.67
N LEU A 166 4.70 -7.43 4.39
CA LEU A 166 4.32 -8.84 4.44
C LEU A 166 2.93 -9.03 5.06
N ALA A 167 2.68 -8.44 6.23
CA ALA A 167 1.39 -8.57 6.92
C ALA A 167 0.25 -7.94 6.09
N GLY A 168 0.48 -6.77 5.49
CA GLY A 168 -0.49 -6.14 4.58
C GLY A 168 -0.81 -7.04 3.39
N GLY A 169 0.22 -7.57 2.72
CA GLY A 169 0.04 -8.47 1.58
C GLY A 169 -0.68 -9.78 1.92
N VAL A 170 -0.27 -10.46 2.99
CA VAL A 170 -0.93 -11.70 3.44
C VAL A 170 -2.39 -11.45 3.83
N VAL A 171 -2.68 -10.35 4.54
CA VAL A 171 -4.06 -9.98 4.86
C VAL A 171 -4.87 -9.66 3.61
N PHE A 172 -4.29 -8.97 2.62
CA PHE A 172 -4.94 -8.75 1.33
C PHE A 172 -5.31 -10.08 0.67
N ALA A 173 -4.35 -11.00 0.53
CA ALA A 173 -4.54 -12.31 -0.07
C ALA A 173 -5.68 -13.09 0.60
N ILE A 174 -5.67 -13.15 1.94
CA ILE A 174 -6.71 -13.83 2.70
C ILE A 174 -8.07 -13.16 2.49
N VAL A 175 -8.19 -11.85 2.73
CA VAL A 175 -9.49 -11.16 2.70
C VAL A 175 -10.08 -11.12 1.28
N PHE A 176 -9.25 -10.96 0.25
CA PHE A 176 -9.69 -10.99 -1.14
C PHE A 176 -10.21 -12.36 -1.55
N ASN A 177 -9.50 -13.43 -1.17
CA ASN A 177 -9.87 -14.81 -1.50
C ASN A 177 -10.94 -15.42 -0.57
N THR A 178 -11.30 -14.78 0.54
CA THR A 178 -12.49 -15.18 1.32
C THR A 178 -13.78 -15.04 0.52
N ARG A 179 -13.82 -14.17 -0.50
CA ARG A 179 -15.01 -13.99 -1.34
C ARG A 179 -15.38 -15.25 -2.14
N PRO A 180 -14.45 -15.98 -2.80
CA PRO A 180 -14.75 -17.29 -3.36
C PRO A 180 -14.90 -18.41 -2.32
N ALA A 181 -14.28 -18.27 -1.14
CA ALA A 181 -14.24 -19.34 -0.13
C ALA A 181 -15.50 -19.41 0.75
N LEU A 182 -16.60 -19.95 0.23
CA LEU A 182 -17.57 -20.63 1.12
C LEU A 182 -17.04 -21.99 1.60
N VAL A 183 -15.98 -22.49 0.94
CA VAL A 183 -15.28 -23.74 1.24
C VAL A 183 -13.78 -23.46 1.25
N TRP A 184 -13.10 -23.88 2.32
CA TRP A 184 -11.63 -23.87 2.41
C TRP A 184 -11.12 -25.21 1.87
N ASP A 185 -10.71 -25.24 0.61
CA ASP A 185 -10.17 -26.42 -0.07
C ASP A 185 -8.66 -26.33 -0.31
N SER A 186 -8.09 -27.39 -0.90
CA SER A 186 -6.67 -27.45 -1.24
C SER A 186 -6.25 -26.44 -2.30
N GLU A 187 -7.14 -26.10 -3.23
CA GLU A 187 -6.86 -25.13 -4.30
C GLU A 187 -6.73 -23.70 -3.73
N LEU A 188 -7.65 -23.31 -2.84
CA LEU A 188 -7.54 -22.07 -2.10
C LEU A 188 -6.27 -22.03 -1.24
N GLY A 189 -5.95 -23.13 -0.55
CA GLY A 189 -4.73 -23.25 0.24
C GLY A 189 -3.47 -23.04 -0.59
N ALA A 190 -3.40 -23.68 -1.76
CA ALA A 190 -2.30 -23.53 -2.71
C ALA A 190 -2.20 -22.09 -3.23
N ARG A 191 -3.32 -21.49 -3.63
CA ARG A 191 -3.37 -20.10 -4.09
C ARG A 191 -2.87 -19.12 -3.02
N LEU A 192 -3.36 -19.24 -1.78
CA LEU A 192 -2.93 -18.41 -0.66
C LEU A 192 -1.43 -18.59 -0.36
N ALA A 193 -0.89 -19.80 -0.52
CA ALA A 193 0.54 -20.05 -0.36
C ALA A 193 1.35 -19.31 -1.43
N VAL A 194 0.94 -19.37 -2.70
CA VAL A 194 1.61 -18.67 -3.80
C VAL A 194 1.52 -17.14 -3.63
N GLU A 195 0.33 -16.60 -3.34
CA GLU A 195 0.15 -15.17 -3.08
C GLU A 195 1.00 -14.70 -1.88
N SER A 196 1.04 -15.48 -0.79
CA SER A 196 1.87 -15.19 0.38
C SER A 196 3.37 -15.21 0.05
N LEU A 197 3.83 -16.15 -0.78
CA LEU A 197 5.22 -16.23 -1.23
C LEU A 197 5.59 -15.03 -2.10
N ILE A 198 4.69 -14.58 -2.97
CA ILE A 198 4.87 -13.37 -3.78
C ILE A 198 4.99 -12.15 -2.85
N HIS A 199 4.09 -12.01 -1.88
CA HIS A 199 4.15 -10.91 -0.90
C HIS A 199 5.41 -10.96 -0.04
N PHE A 200 5.88 -12.14 0.37
CA PHE A 200 7.15 -12.32 1.07
C PHE A 200 8.34 -11.87 0.21
N SER A 201 8.41 -12.35 -1.03
CA SER A 201 9.47 -12.02 -1.98
C SER A 201 9.52 -10.51 -2.22
N TRP A 202 8.35 -9.90 -2.36
CA TRP A 202 8.23 -8.47 -2.56
C TRP A 202 8.60 -7.66 -1.32
N ALA A 203 8.15 -8.08 -0.13
CA ALA A 203 8.48 -7.46 1.15
C ALA A 203 9.99 -7.50 1.45
N LEU A 204 10.67 -8.56 0.99
CA LEU A 204 12.12 -8.67 1.02
C LEU A 204 12.79 -7.75 -0.01
N ALA A 205 12.33 -7.79 -1.26
CA ALA A 205 12.89 -6.99 -2.36
C ALA A 205 12.85 -5.48 -2.08
N GLN A 206 11.73 -4.97 -1.51
CA GLN A 206 11.58 -3.55 -1.21
C GLN A 206 12.50 -3.03 -0.07
N LEU A 207 13.18 -3.91 0.65
CA LEU A 207 14.18 -3.47 1.64
C LEU A 207 15.35 -2.72 1.00
N LEU A 208 15.74 -3.12 -0.22
CA LEU A 208 16.83 -2.46 -0.95
C LEU A 208 16.50 -1.00 -1.31
N PRO A 209 15.40 -0.68 -2.03
CA PRO A 209 15.04 0.70 -2.30
C PRO A 209 14.69 1.47 -1.02
N THR A 210 14.13 0.80 0.00
CA THR A 210 13.93 1.43 1.33
C THR A 210 15.25 1.85 1.96
N ALA A 211 16.30 1.02 1.88
CA ALA A 211 17.62 1.34 2.42
C ALA A 211 18.26 2.53 1.69
N ILE A 212 18.13 2.59 0.36
CA ILE A 212 18.63 3.69 -0.48
C ILE A 212 17.93 5.01 -0.11
N LEU A 213 16.59 4.99 -0.03
CA LEU A 213 15.78 6.16 0.28
C LEU A 213 15.82 6.56 1.76
N ARG A 214 16.33 5.69 2.64
CA ARG A 214 16.34 5.87 4.10
C ARG A 214 16.95 7.20 4.54
N ARG A 215 18.02 7.64 3.85
CA ARG A 215 18.78 8.87 4.17
C ARG A 215 18.04 10.13 3.74
N THR A 216 17.30 10.04 2.63
CA THR A 216 16.51 11.12 2.03
C THR A 216 15.18 11.29 2.76
N ILE A 217 14.50 10.19 3.05
CA ILE A 217 13.19 10.15 3.72
C ILE A 217 13.40 9.98 5.22
N ARG A 218 13.74 11.10 5.88
CA ARG A 218 13.91 11.16 7.34
C ARG A 218 12.57 11.34 8.04
N PRO A 219 12.32 10.65 9.18
CA PRO A 219 11.11 10.87 9.96
C PRO A 219 11.02 12.34 10.39
N LEU A 220 9.80 12.88 10.42
CA LEU A 220 9.55 14.16 11.08
C LEU A 220 9.78 14.03 12.60
N PRO A 221 10.06 15.15 13.30
CA PRO A 221 10.16 15.14 14.77
C PRO A 221 8.92 14.49 15.39
N GLY A 222 9.14 13.57 16.34
CA GLY A 222 8.06 12.79 16.98
C GLY A 222 7.77 11.43 16.34
N PHE A 223 8.32 11.15 15.14
CA PHE A 223 8.16 9.85 14.46
C PHE A 223 9.48 9.07 14.31
N GLY A 224 10.55 9.57 14.94
CA GLY A 224 11.84 8.89 15.03
C GLY A 224 11.78 7.77 16.06
N GLY A 225 11.20 6.63 15.68
CA GLY A 225 11.57 5.35 16.29
C GLY A 225 12.98 5.03 15.80
N ALA A 226 13.99 5.48 16.56
CA ALA A 226 15.41 5.63 16.24
C ALA A 226 15.79 6.94 15.53
#